data_AF-A0A821LNQ0-F1
#
_entry.id   AF-A0A821LNQ0-F1
#
_cell.length_a   1.000
_cell.length_b   1.000
_cell.length_c   1.000
_cell.angle_alpha   90.00
_cell.angle_beta   90.00
_cell.angle_gamma   90.00
#
_symmetry.space_group_name_H-M   'P 1'
#
loop_
_entity.id
_entity.type
_entity.pdbx_description
1 polymer ?
#
loop_
_entity_poly.entity_id
_entity_poly.type
_entity_poly.pdbx_seq_one_letter_code
_entity_poly.pdbx_strand_id
1 'polypeptide(L)'
;LRTPDDLLSLISSYNETNRIHAILITKQKAPTLKFVIPCLQHLSRIQCAVLNSSMIMTSEIPSFLKQVSTITDTVLLFKEDKNPIAVIKDNDLTFVNIQKLFESNQLLHLPTITSSNVFNLVCQTNSA
;
A
#
# COMPACT_ATOMS: atom_id res chain seq x y z
N LEU A 1 5.38 14.98 -0.24
CA LEU A 1 5.12 13.98 0.80
C LEU A 1 3.62 13.98 1.04
N ARG A 2 2.99 12.82 1.01
CA ARG A 2 1.54 12.67 1.24
C ARG A 2 1.20 13.03 2.69
N THR A 3 0.12 13.76 2.91
CA THR A 3 -0.35 14.16 4.26
C THR A 3 -0.91 12.94 5.01
N PRO A 4 -1.11 13.01 6.33
CA PRO A 4 -1.85 11.98 7.08
C PRO A 4 -3.21 11.65 6.45
N ASP A 5 -3.89 12.65 5.88
CA ASP A 5 -5.16 12.50 5.16
C ASP A 5 -5.03 11.64 3.88
N ASP A 6 -3.92 11.77 3.17
CA ASP A 6 -3.61 10.94 2.00
C ASP A 6 -3.31 9.48 2.38
N LEU A 7 -2.85 9.25 3.61
CA LEU A 7 -2.63 7.90 4.13
C LEU A 7 -3.96 7.26 4.57
N LEU A 8 -4.84 8.04 5.19
CA LEU A 8 -6.18 7.59 5.55
C LEU A 8 -7.01 7.28 4.30
N SER A 9 -6.93 8.11 3.26
CA SER A 9 -7.60 7.82 1.98
C SER A 9 -7.03 6.58 1.30
N LEU A 10 -5.72 6.35 1.41
CA LEU A 10 -5.06 5.15 0.90
C LEU A 10 -5.51 3.88 1.65
N ILE A 11 -5.74 3.99 2.96
CA ILE A 11 -6.24 2.89 3.79
C ILE A 11 -7.75 2.69 3.60
N SER A 12 -8.54 3.75 3.39
CA SER A 12 -9.97 3.59 3.13
C SER A 12 -10.22 3.02 1.73
N SER A 13 -9.33 3.31 0.77
CA SER A 13 -9.43 2.85 -0.62
C SER A 13 -8.83 1.47 -0.88
N TYR A 14 -8.44 0.72 0.17
CA TYR A 14 -7.96 -0.66 0.06
C TYR A 14 -8.87 -1.55 -0.80
N ASN A 15 -10.19 -1.39 -0.65
CA ASN A 15 -11.20 -2.18 -1.36
C ASN A 15 -11.68 -1.52 -2.66
N GLU A 16 -11.41 -0.23 -2.84
CA GLU A 16 -11.93 0.57 -3.97
C GLU A 16 -10.93 0.61 -5.12
N THR A 17 -9.64 0.59 -4.80
CA THR A 17 -8.56 0.53 -5.76
C THR A 17 -8.16 -0.93 -5.95
N ASN A 18 -8.30 -1.44 -7.17
CA ASN A 18 -7.82 -2.77 -7.57
C ASN A 18 -6.27 -2.76 -7.69
N ARG A 19 -5.58 -2.27 -6.66
CA ARG A 19 -4.13 -2.00 -6.61
C ARG A 19 -3.55 -2.52 -5.30
N ILE A 20 -2.28 -2.87 -5.36
CA ILE A 20 -1.49 -3.27 -4.20
C ILE A 20 -1.00 -2.01 -3.52
N HIS A 21 -0.99 -1.99 -2.19
CA HIS A 21 -0.59 -0.82 -1.43
C HIS A 21 0.76 -1.05 -0.77
N ALA A 22 1.67 -0.10 -0.94
CA ALA A 22 2.97 -0.12 -0.30
C ALA A 22 3.14 1.11 0.60
N ILE A 23 3.41 0.90 1.88
CA ILE A 23 3.61 1.99 2.85
C ILE A 23 5.05 1.94 3.34
N LEU A 24 5.81 3.00 3.10
CA LEU A 24 7.11 3.22 3.72
C LEU A 24 6.93 4.00 5.01
N ILE A 25 7.31 3.39 6.13
CA ILE A 25 7.47 4.06 7.41
C ILE A 25 8.92 4.46 7.56
N THR A 26 9.18 5.75 7.78
CA THR A 26 10.54 6.26 7.93
C THR A 26 10.60 7.41 8.93
N LYS A 27 11.72 7.53 9.65
CA LYS A 27 12.03 8.72 10.46
C LYS A 27 12.62 9.86 9.63
N GLN A 28 13.01 9.57 8.39
CA GLN A 28 13.67 10.52 7.51
C GLN A 28 12.67 11.58 7.02
N LYS A 29 13.14 12.83 6.90
CA LYS A 29 12.30 13.93 6.39
C LYS A 29 11.93 13.74 4.92
N ALA A 30 12.76 13.05 4.16
CA ALA A 30 12.53 12.72 2.76
C ALA A 30 12.49 11.19 2.57
N PRO A 31 11.61 10.67 1.71
CA PRO A 31 11.58 9.25 1.41
C PRO A 31 12.83 8.82 0.64
N THR A 32 13.31 7.61 0.94
CA THR A 32 14.46 7.02 0.24
C THR A 32 14.14 6.76 -1.24
N LEU A 33 15.07 7.13 -2.13
CA LEU A 33 14.94 6.88 -3.57
C LEU A 33 14.81 5.39 -3.89
N LYS A 34 15.37 4.51 -3.03
CA LYS A 34 15.26 3.06 -3.15
C LYS A 34 13.81 2.58 -3.15
N PHE A 35 12.90 3.32 -2.51
CA PHE A 35 11.46 3.05 -2.48
C PHE A 35 10.71 3.86 -3.54
N VAL A 36 11.07 5.14 -3.72
CA VAL A 36 10.38 6.03 -4.66
C VAL A 36 10.51 5.56 -6.10
N ILE A 37 11.70 5.12 -6.54
CA ILE A 37 11.91 4.71 -7.93
C ILE A 37 11.05 3.50 -8.30
N PRO A 38 11.05 2.38 -7.54
CA PRO A 38 10.13 1.27 -7.81
C PRO A 38 8.67 1.69 -7.77
N CYS A 39 8.27 2.56 -6.84
CA CYS A 39 6.90 3.08 -6.82
C CYS A 39 6.52 3.78 -8.12
N LEU A 40 7.42 4.60 -8.68
CA LEU A 40 7.21 5.28 -9.97
C LEU A 40 7.13 4.31 -11.15
N GLN A 41 7.95 3.26 -11.15
CA GLN A 41 7.95 2.23 -12.19
C GLN A 41 6.66 1.38 -12.18
N HIS A 42 6.02 1.24 -11.02
CA HIS A 42 4.86 0.38 -10.83
C HIS A 42 3.55 1.16 -10.52
N LEU A 43 3.48 2.47 -10.79
CA LEU A 43 2.33 3.35 -10.42
C LEU A 43 0.95 2.86 -10.89
N SER A 44 0.88 2.13 -11.99
CA SER A 44 -0.38 1.59 -12.52
C SER A 44 -0.96 0.48 -11.64
N ARG A 45 -0.11 -0.21 -10.86
CA ARG A 45 -0.46 -1.41 -10.09
C ARG A 45 -0.25 -1.25 -8.59
N ILE A 46 0.74 -0.45 -8.19
CA ILE A 46 1.14 -0.28 -6.80
C ILE A 46 0.91 1.18 -6.40
N GLN A 47 0.09 1.35 -5.39
CA GLN A 47 -0.20 2.63 -4.76
C GLN A 47 0.72 2.81 -3.55
N CYS A 48 1.65 3.76 -3.64
CA CYS A 48 2.64 3.98 -2.60
C CYS A 48 2.28 5.15 -1.68
N ALA A 49 2.57 4.97 -0.38
CA ALA A 49 2.48 5.98 0.66
C ALA A 49 3.79 6.05 1.44
N VAL A 50 4.03 7.20 2.07
CA VAL A 50 5.16 7.41 3.00
C VAL A 50 4.58 7.98 4.28
N LEU A 51 4.86 7.33 5.40
CA LEU A 51 4.45 7.72 6.73
C LEU A 51 5.69 8.09 7.54
N ASN A 52 5.65 9.26 8.19
CA ASN A 52 6.67 9.61 9.16
C ASN A 52 6.47 8.79 10.44
N SER A 53 7.53 8.15 10.94
CA SER A 53 7.45 7.33 12.14
C SER A 53 7.04 8.11 13.40
N SER A 54 7.25 9.43 13.44
CA SER A 54 6.75 10.28 14.53
C SER A 54 5.22 10.35 14.58
N MET A 55 4.54 10.11 13.46
CA MET A 55 3.09 10.15 13.35
C MET A 55 2.43 8.81 13.69
N ILE A 56 3.19 7.71 13.80
CA ILE A 56 2.63 6.37 14.05
C ILE A 56 1.78 6.30 15.31
N MET A 57 2.15 7.04 16.35
CA MET A 57 1.47 6.99 17.64
C MET A 57 0.22 7.87 17.72
N THR A 58 -0.09 8.66 16.68
CA THR A 58 -1.29 9.51 16.69
C THR A 58 -2.57 8.68 16.66
N SER A 59 -3.68 9.23 17.16
CA SER A 59 -5.00 8.57 17.15
C SER A 59 -5.54 8.34 15.75
N GLU A 60 -5.07 9.12 14.77
CA GLU A 60 -5.47 9.05 13.37
C GLU A 60 -4.89 7.83 12.65
N ILE A 61 -3.75 7.29 13.11
CA ILE A 61 -3.14 6.13 12.49
C ILE A 61 -3.84 4.84 12.95
N PRO A 62 -4.24 3.95 12.04
CA PRO A 62 -4.84 2.66 12.39
C PRO A 62 -3.95 1.80 13.30
N SER A 63 -4.59 1.09 14.23
CA SER A 63 -3.91 0.27 15.24
C SER A 63 -2.93 -0.77 14.67
N PHE A 64 -3.22 -1.32 13.48
CA PHE A 64 -2.35 -2.30 12.83
C PHE A 64 -1.00 -1.71 12.38
N LEU A 65 -0.92 -0.40 12.10
CA LEU A 65 0.34 0.27 11.79
C LEU A 65 1.15 0.66 13.03
N LYS A 66 0.50 0.70 14.22
CA LYS A 66 1.15 1.08 15.48
C LYS A 66 2.16 0.06 16.00
N GLN A 67 2.06 -1.18 15.54
CA GLN A 67 2.96 -2.27 15.94
C GLN A 67 4.30 -2.26 15.19
N VAL A 68 4.46 -1.36 14.21
CA VAL A 68 5.64 -1.28 13.37
C VAL A 68 6.73 -0.48 14.09
N SER A 69 7.99 -0.89 13.91
CA SER A 69 9.14 -0.19 14.50
C SER A 69 9.19 1.26 14.03
N THR A 70 9.32 2.20 14.97
CA THR A 70 9.48 3.63 14.68
C THR A 70 10.94 4.06 14.45
N ILE A 71 11.88 3.15 14.72
CA ILE A 71 13.33 3.42 14.75
C ILE A 71 13.97 3.14 13.39
N THR A 72 13.45 2.15 12.69
CA THR A 72 14.00 1.60 11.43
C THR A 72 13.04 1.82 10.28
N ASP A 73 13.60 2.07 9.08
CA ASP A 73 12.80 2.20 7.88
C ASP A 73 12.13 0.87 7.57
N THR A 74 10.81 0.86 7.41
CA THR A 74 10.04 -0.35 7.19
C THR A 74 9.09 -0.15 6.02
N VAL A 75 9.14 -1.05 5.03
CA VAL A 75 8.15 -1.13 3.95
C VAL A 75 7.16 -2.23 4.29
N LEU A 76 5.88 -1.88 4.23
CA LEU A 76 4.77 -2.79 4.37
C LEU A 76 4.06 -2.89 3.02
N LEU A 77 3.78 -4.12 2.60
CA LEU A 77 3.00 -4.39 1.40
C LEU A 77 1.67 -5.02 1.79
N PHE A 78 0.59 -4.52 1.22
CA PHE A 78 -0.78 -4.94 1.48
C PHE A 78 -1.48 -5.20 0.16
N LYS A 79 -2.36 -6.20 0.13
CA LYS A 79 -3.22 -6.49 -1.02
C LYS A 79 -4.65 -6.03 -0.73
N GLU A 80 -5.44 -6.91 -0.16
CA GLU A 80 -6.88 -6.71 0.09
C GLU A 80 -7.19 -6.58 1.59
N ASP A 81 -6.25 -6.97 2.45
CA ASP A 81 -6.42 -7.00 3.90
C ASP A 81 -5.58 -5.95 4.61
N LYS A 82 -6.01 -5.64 5.85
CA LYS A 82 -5.25 -4.79 6.79
C LYS A 82 -3.97 -5.46 7.32
N ASN A 83 -3.75 -6.74 6.99
CA ASN A 83 -2.56 -7.47 7.38
C ASN A 83 -1.51 -7.36 6.26
N PRO A 84 -0.27 -6.95 6.57
CA PRO A 84 0.76 -6.86 5.55
C PRO A 84 1.13 -8.26 5.07
N ILE A 85 1.14 -8.46 3.75
CA ILE A 85 1.59 -9.70 3.11
C ILE A 85 3.11 -9.81 3.05
N ALA A 86 3.81 -8.67 3.18
CA ALA A 86 5.25 -8.61 3.25
C ALA A 86 5.71 -7.41 4.08
N VAL A 87 6.82 -7.60 4.78
CA VAL A 87 7.46 -6.59 5.62
C VAL A 87 8.96 -6.61 5.31
N ILE A 88 9.51 -5.51 4.81
CA ILE A 88 10.96 -5.34 4.57
C ILE A 88 11.47 -4.26 5.52
N LYS A 89 12.56 -4.55 6.25
CA LYS A 89 13.13 -3.63 7.24
C LYS A 89 14.58 -3.27 6.90
N ASP A 90 14.94 -2.03 7.16
CA ASP A 90 16.31 -1.50 7.28
C ASP A 90 17.34 -2.10 6.30
N ASN A 91 18.14 -3.08 6.74
CA ASN A 91 19.20 -3.72 5.95
C ASN A 91 18.69 -4.42 4.68
N ASP A 92 17.45 -4.92 4.71
CA ASP A 92 16.83 -5.58 3.56
C ASP A 92 16.19 -4.58 2.60
N LEU A 93 16.14 -3.29 2.96
CA LEU A 93 15.55 -2.19 2.19
C LEU A 93 16.52 -1.72 1.10
N THR A 94 16.86 -2.65 0.21
CA THR A 94 17.62 -2.40 -1.01
C THR A 94 16.68 -2.20 -2.19
N PHE A 95 17.15 -1.47 -3.21
CA PHE A 95 16.40 -1.27 -4.44
C PHE A 95 16.00 -2.61 -5.08
N VAL A 96 16.93 -3.57 -5.14
CA VAL A 96 16.72 -4.90 -5.71
C VAL A 96 15.64 -5.67 -4.95
N ASN A 97 15.64 -5.64 -3.62
CA ASN A 97 14.64 -6.36 -2.82
C ASN A 97 13.25 -5.74 -2.95
N ILE A 98 13.14 -4.41 -2.96
CA ILE A 98 11.85 -3.73 -3.16
C ILE A 98 11.31 -4.02 -4.57
N GLN A 99 12.17 -3.93 -5.58
CA GLN A 99 11.77 -4.25 -6.94
C GLN A 99 11.29 -5.70 -7.07
N LYS A 100 12.07 -6.66 -6.54
CA LYS A 100 11.67 -8.07 -6.52
C LYS A 100 10.35 -8.30 -5.77
N LEU A 101 10.14 -7.61 -4.65
CA LEU A 101 8.90 -7.68 -3.89
C LEU A 101 7.71 -7.22 -4.73
N PHE A 102 7.86 -6.10 -5.45
CA PHE A 102 6.81 -5.55 -6.32
C PHE A 102 6.55 -6.45 -7.53
N GLU A 103 7.61 -7.00 -8.13
CA GLU A 103 7.52 -7.94 -9.25
C GLU A 103 6.90 -9.29 -8.86
N SER A 104 7.09 -9.74 -7.62
CA SER A 104 6.50 -10.99 -7.10
C SER A 104 5.03 -10.84 -6.74
N ASN A 105 4.54 -9.60 -6.60
CA ASN A 105 3.16 -9.28 -6.26
C ASN A 105 2.55 -8.49 -7.42
N GLN A 106 2.30 -9.17 -8.54
CA GLN A 106 1.83 -8.51 -9.77
C GLN A 106 0.34 -8.19 -9.78
N LEU A 107 -0.45 -8.98 -9.05
CA LEU A 107 -1.91 -8.97 -9.07
C LEU A 107 -2.45 -9.10 -7.65
N LEU A 108 -3.62 -8.49 -7.44
CA LEU A 108 -4.51 -8.83 -6.32
C LEU A 108 -5.00 -10.28 -6.48
N HIS A 109 -5.40 -10.90 -5.37
CA HIS A 109 -5.82 -12.30 -5.39
C HIS A 109 -7.14 -12.47 -6.16
N LEU A 110 -7.97 -11.43 -6.13
CA LEU A 110 -9.19 -11.34 -6.92
C LEU A 110 -9.23 -9.98 -7.62
N PRO A 111 -9.53 -9.92 -8.94
CA PRO A 111 -9.91 -8.66 -9.55
C PRO A 111 -11.25 -8.24 -8.94
N THR A 112 -11.23 -7.29 -8.01
CA THR A 112 -12.46 -6.72 -7.47
C THR A 112 -13.11 -5.88 -8.55
N ILE A 113 -14.32 -6.30 -8.97
CA ILE A 113 -15.17 -5.50 -9.85
C ILE A 113 -15.76 -4.39 -8.98
N THR A 114 -15.00 -3.31 -8.79
CA THR A 114 -15.39 -2.22 -7.88
C THR A 114 -16.40 -1.25 -8.48
N SER A 115 -16.71 -1.36 -9.78
CA SER A 115 -17.80 -0.59 -10.38
C SER A 115 -19.08 -1.41 -10.39
N SER A 116 -20.02 -1.03 -9.54
CA SER A 116 -21.40 -1.51 -9.57
C SER A 116 -22.00 -1.41 -10.99
N ASN A 117 -21.55 -0.43 -11.78
CA ASN A 117 -21.95 -0.27 -13.19
C ASN A 117 -21.45 -1.39 -14.11
N VAL A 118 -20.21 -1.86 -13.98
CA VAL A 118 -19.71 -2.98 -14.80
C VAL A 118 -20.29 -4.30 -14.31
N PHE A 119 -20.46 -4.47 -13.00
CA PHE A 119 -21.15 -5.64 -12.45
C PHE A 119 -22.59 -5.73 -12.97
N ASN A 120 -23.35 -4.64 -12.98
CA ASN A 120 -24.71 -4.60 -13.54
C ASN A 120 -24.76 -4.79 -15.07
N LEU A 121 -23.68 -4.42 -15.79
CA LEU A 121 -23.55 -4.64 -17.23
C LEU A 121 -23.26 -6.10 -17.58
N VAL A 122 -22.50 -6.80 -16.75
CA VAL A 122 -22.12 -8.21 -16.95
C VAL A 122 -23.18 -9.16 -16.38
N CYS A 123 -23.74 -8.81 -15.22
CA CYS A 123 -24.87 -9.50 -14.61
C CYS A 123 -26.16 -8.81 -15.04
N GLN A 124 -26.49 -8.88 -16.34
CA GLN A 124 -27.88 -8.66 -16.75
C GLN A 124 -28.70 -9.78 -16.11
N THR A 125 -29.52 -9.41 -15.13
CA THR A 125 -30.47 -10.33 -14.53
C THR A 125 -31.39 -10.84 -15.63
N ASN A 126 -31.24 -12.11 -16.03
CA ASN A 126 -32.31 -12.90 -16.63
C ASN A 126 -33.39 -13.10 -15.55
N SER A 127 -34.08 -12.02 -15.22
CA SER A 127 -35.34 -12.04 -14.49
C SER A 127 -36.43 -12.21 -15.54
N ALA A 128 -36.69 -13.47 -15.89
CA ALA A 128 -37.91 -13.86 -16.61
C ALA A 128 -39.15 -13.66 -15.72
#